data_AF-A0A2N2F002-F1
#
_entry.id   AF-A0A2N2F002-F1
#
_cell.length_a   1.000
_cell.length_b   1.000
_cell.length_c   1.000
_cell.angle_alpha   90.00
_cell.angle_beta   90.00
_cell.angle_gamma   90.00
#
_symmetry.space_group_name_H-M   'P 1'
#
loop_
_entity.id
_entity.type
_entity.pdbx_description
1 polymer ?
#
loop_
_entity_poly.entity_id
_entity_poly.type
_entity_poly.pdbx_seq_one_letter_code
_entity_poly.pdbx_strand_id
1 'polypeptide(L)'
;MGKTASLPVGCFLVVAFAAQVCAGPATELQILLPGQTATPGVAPGKTDSPSVQTAGAPFLVTVAALDSDWNPADSTATVRLTFDDIFASSVPEQILQNGSTVFSLVLITGNVGALDVSNRYTILTASDVTNPPYQNPLAFSTAAVPVTASPAAVYLLLLMPGQTHVPGRPPYAPTGEGWYPGGASGTPSTWLAGTTYYATIAACDKYW
;
A
#
# COMPACT_ATOMS: atom_id res chain seq x y z
N MET A 1 -40.75 59.76 40.32
CA MET A 1 -40.70 58.28 40.20
C MET A 1 -41.71 57.88 39.14
N GLY A 2 -41.44 57.28 37.99
CA GLY A 2 -40.24 57.02 37.20
C GLY A 2 -40.77 56.73 35.79
N LYS A 3 -40.20 57.35 34.74
CA LYS A 3 -40.57 57.05 33.35
C LYS A 3 -39.80 55.80 32.92
N THR A 4 -40.48 54.66 32.81
CA THR A 4 -39.90 53.43 32.25
C THR A 4 -40.05 53.46 30.74
N ALA A 5 -38.93 53.71 30.04
CA ALA A 5 -38.83 53.53 28.60
C ALA A 5 -38.66 52.03 28.30
N SER A 6 -39.63 51.43 27.63
CA SER A 6 -39.54 50.08 27.06
C SER A 6 -38.75 50.17 25.76
N LEU A 7 -37.51 49.68 25.73
CA LEU A 7 -36.75 49.50 24.49
C LEU A 7 -37.32 48.30 23.72
N PRO A 8 -37.51 48.39 22.39
CA PRO A 8 -37.90 47.23 21.61
C PRO A 8 -36.77 46.21 21.64
N VAL A 9 -37.11 44.96 21.99
CA VAL A 9 -36.21 43.81 21.85
C VAL A 9 -36.01 43.61 20.35
N GLY A 10 -35.01 44.28 19.80
CA GLY A 10 -34.54 44.03 18.45
C GLY A 10 -34.07 42.58 18.38
N CYS A 11 -34.80 41.75 17.64
CA CYS A 11 -34.33 40.45 17.20
C CYS A 11 -33.07 40.70 16.36
N PHE A 12 -31.91 40.55 17.00
CA PHE A 12 -30.63 40.58 16.31
C PHE A 12 -30.57 39.30 15.46
N LEU A 13 -30.92 39.43 14.18
CA LEU A 13 -30.67 38.38 13.21
C LEU A 13 -29.14 38.28 13.07
N VAL A 14 -28.54 37.33 13.78
CA VAL A 14 -27.14 36.97 13.54
C VAL A 14 -27.13 36.28 12.18
N VAL A 15 -26.79 37.03 11.13
CA VAL A 15 -26.46 36.45 9.83
C VAL A 15 -25.07 35.85 9.98
N ALA A 16 -24.99 34.58 10.33
CA ALA A 16 -23.75 33.83 10.28
C ALA A 16 -23.38 33.64 8.80
N PHE A 17 -22.37 34.38 8.35
CA PHE A 17 -21.72 34.10 7.08
C PHE A 17 -20.74 32.95 7.30
N ALA A 18 -21.06 31.78 6.78
CA ALA A 18 -20.06 30.72 6.64
C ALA A 18 -19.16 31.10 5.47
N ALA A 19 -17.92 31.51 5.76
CA ALA A 19 -16.90 31.61 4.74
C ALA A 19 -16.36 30.20 4.48
N GLN A 20 -16.53 29.69 3.27
CA GLN A 20 -15.93 28.42 2.88
C GLN A 20 -14.43 28.64 2.72
N VAL A 21 -13.63 27.98 3.55
CA VAL A 21 -12.18 27.89 3.36
C VAL A 21 -11.95 26.72 2.42
N CYS A 22 -11.54 27.02 1.18
CA CYS A 22 -11.10 25.99 0.24
C CYS A 22 -9.64 25.62 0.51
N ALA A 23 -9.29 24.38 0.21
CA ALA A 23 -7.90 23.94 0.19
C ALA A 23 -7.09 24.76 -0.82
N GLY A 24 -5.78 24.82 -0.60
CA GLY A 24 -4.84 25.37 -1.56
C GLY A 24 -4.72 24.52 -2.83
N PRO A 25 -3.89 24.96 -3.79
CA PRO A 25 -3.54 24.10 -4.92
C PRO A 25 -2.85 22.83 -4.42
N ALA A 26 -3.11 21.71 -5.09
CA ALA A 26 -2.43 20.45 -4.79
C ALA A 26 -0.92 20.57 -4.98
N THR A 27 -0.15 20.09 -4.01
CA THR A 27 1.32 20.10 -3.99
C THR A 27 1.91 18.71 -3.84
N GLU A 28 1.18 17.76 -3.25
CA GLU A 28 1.71 16.44 -2.93
C GLU A 28 0.67 15.32 -3.11
N LEU A 29 1.18 14.10 -3.30
CA LEU A 29 0.38 12.89 -3.29
C LEU A 29 0.42 12.24 -1.90
N GLN A 30 -0.69 11.61 -1.55
CA GLN A 30 -0.80 10.75 -0.38
C GLN A 30 -1.31 9.38 -0.79
N ILE A 31 -0.62 8.33 -0.34
CA ILE A 31 -1.12 6.95 -0.39
C ILE A 31 -1.82 6.63 0.92
N LEU A 32 -3.08 6.21 0.86
CA LEU A 32 -3.85 5.68 1.98
C LEU A 32 -4.06 4.17 1.79
N LEU A 33 -3.46 3.40 2.68
CA LEU A 33 -3.57 1.94 2.71
C LEU A 33 -4.81 1.49 3.50
N PRO A 34 -5.32 0.26 3.28
CA PRO A 34 -6.40 -0.29 4.09
C PRO A 34 -6.05 -0.25 5.58
N GLY A 35 -6.96 0.25 6.41
CA GLY A 35 -6.76 0.43 7.86
C GLY A 35 -6.17 1.77 8.27
N GLN A 36 -5.77 2.62 7.32
CA GLN A 36 -5.36 4.01 7.60
C GLN A 36 -6.54 4.97 7.44
N THR A 37 -6.49 6.08 8.18
CA THR A 37 -7.50 7.14 8.13
C THR A 37 -6.85 8.45 7.70
N ALA A 38 -7.43 9.18 6.74
CA ALA A 38 -6.95 10.52 6.37
C ALA A 38 -7.21 11.53 7.50
N THR A 39 -6.24 12.40 7.77
CA THR A 39 -6.33 13.49 8.75
C THR A 39 -6.08 14.84 8.04
N PRO A 40 -7.11 15.39 7.36
CA PRO A 40 -7.00 16.69 6.71
C PRO A 40 -6.48 17.79 7.64
N GLY A 41 -5.57 18.62 7.15
CA GLY A 41 -5.06 19.77 7.91
C GLY A 41 -4.00 19.42 8.97
N VAL A 42 -3.63 18.14 9.11
CA VAL A 42 -2.71 17.66 10.15
C VAL A 42 -1.68 16.74 9.54
N ALA A 43 -0.40 17.14 9.58
CA ALA A 43 0.72 16.30 9.13
C ALA A 43 0.76 14.96 9.90
N PRO A 44 1.01 13.81 9.24
CA PRO A 44 1.38 13.62 7.83
C PRO A 44 0.16 13.36 6.90
N GLY A 45 -0.96 13.99 7.19
CA GLY A 45 -2.23 13.87 6.47
C GLY A 45 -2.96 12.56 6.69
N LYS A 46 -2.42 11.64 7.49
CA LYS A 46 -3.02 10.34 7.80
C LYS A 46 -2.60 9.82 9.17
N THR A 47 -3.44 8.96 9.73
CA THR A 47 -3.24 8.24 11.00
C THR A 47 -3.44 6.73 10.79
N ASP A 48 -3.20 5.98 11.87
CA ASP A 48 -3.29 4.53 11.97
C ASP A 48 -2.23 3.77 11.14
N SER A 49 -2.06 2.50 11.49
CA SER A 49 -1.13 1.60 10.82
C SER A 49 -1.84 0.84 9.70
N PRO A 50 -1.17 0.60 8.56
CA PRO A 50 -1.71 -0.25 7.50
C PRO A 50 -2.07 -1.64 8.02
N SER A 51 -3.26 -2.12 7.66
CA SER A 51 -3.66 -3.50 7.91
C SER A 51 -2.87 -4.48 7.04
N VAL A 52 -2.63 -5.67 7.58
CA VAL A 52 -1.93 -6.76 6.86
C VAL A 52 -2.78 -7.23 5.69
N GLN A 53 -2.19 -7.22 4.50
CA GLN A 53 -2.79 -7.75 3.27
C GLN A 53 -2.38 -9.20 3.04
N THR A 54 -3.17 -9.92 2.27
CA THR A 54 -2.91 -11.33 1.94
C THR A 54 -2.31 -11.44 0.54
N ALA A 55 -1.20 -12.17 0.42
CA ALA A 55 -0.58 -12.46 -0.87
C ALA A 55 -1.58 -13.17 -1.82
N GLY A 56 -1.59 -12.75 -3.07
CA GLY A 56 -2.51 -13.23 -4.11
C GLY A 56 -3.95 -12.71 -4.00
N ALA A 57 -4.30 -11.95 -2.96
CA ALA A 57 -5.63 -11.36 -2.80
C ALA A 57 -5.64 -9.88 -3.27
N PRO A 58 -6.69 -9.44 -3.98
CA PRO A 58 -6.82 -8.04 -4.33
C PRO A 58 -7.14 -7.18 -3.12
N PHE A 59 -6.51 -6.00 -3.03
CA PHE A 59 -6.87 -4.96 -2.08
C PHE A 59 -6.84 -3.58 -2.73
N LEU A 60 -7.55 -2.64 -2.12
CA LEU A 60 -7.70 -1.28 -2.65
C LEU A 60 -6.73 -0.32 -1.96
N VAL A 61 -6.12 0.56 -2.76
CA VAL A 61 -5.24 1.62 -2.29
C VAL A 61 -5.75 2.94 -2.84
N THR A 62 -6.02 3.90 -1.97
CA THR A 62 -6.44 5.24 -2.38
C THR A 62 -5.22 6.12 -2.53
N VAL A 63 -5.14 6.85 -3.64
CA VAL A 63 -4.18 7.95 -3.80
C VAL A 63 -4.97 9.26 -3.84
N ALA A 64 -4.57 10.23 -3.04
CA ALA A 64 -5.17 11.56 -2.98
C ALA A 64 -4.12 12.64 -3.21
N ALA A 65 -4.54 13.76 -3.78
CA ALA A 65 -3.76 14.99 -3.86
C ALA A 65 -4.09 15.86 -2.64
N LEU A 66 -3.04 16.39 -2.02
CA LEU A 66 -3.14 17.29 -0.89
C LEU A 66 -2.46 18.62 -1.19
N ASP A 67 -2.90 19.68 -0.54
CA ASP A 67 -2.17 20.94 -0.46
C ASP A 67 -1.02 20.86 0.56
N SER A 68 -0.26 21.95 0.70
CA SER A 68 0.90 22.04 1.59
C SER A 68 0.59 21.86 3.08
N ASP A 69 -0.69 21.96 3.44
CA ASP A 69 -1.19 21.85 4.80
C ASP A 69 -1.97 20.54 5.00
N TRP A 70 -1.81 19.58 4.10
CA TRP A 70 -2.43 18.25 4.15
C TRP A 70 -3.95 18.26 4.00
N ASN A 71 -4.53 19.32 3.42
CA ASN A 71 -5.95 19.32 3.08
C ASN A 71 -6.17 18.67 1.71
N PRO A 72 -7.22 17.85 1.54
CA PRO A 72 -7.60 17.33 0.23
C PRO A 72 -7.78 18.45 -0.78
N ALA A 73 -7.07 18.36 -1.90
CA ALA A 73 -7.05 19.37 -2.93
C ALA A 73 -7.46 18.77 -4.28
N ASP A 74 -8.22 19.52 -5.08
CA ASP A 74 -8.60 19.09 -6.41
C ASP A 74 -7.37 18.99 -7.32
N SER A 75 -7.30 17.90 -8.07
CA SER A 75 -6.29 17.67 -9.09
C SER A 75 -6.81 16.70 -10.15
N THR A 76 -6.31 16.85 -11.37
CA THR A 76 -6.54 15.95 -12.51
C THR A 76 -5.23 15.32 -12.98
N ALA A 77 -4.23 15.23 -12.10
CA ALA A 77 -2.94 14.64 -12.44
C ALA A 77 -3.08 13.14 -12.78
N THR A 78 -2.28 12.68 -13.74
CA THR A 78 -2.12 11.24 -14.00
C THR A 78 -1.11 10.67 -13.01
N VAL A 79 -1.54 9.70 -12.22
CA VAL A 79 -0.74 9.04 -11.19
C VAL A 79 -0.31 7.66 -11.67
N ARG A 80 0.98 7.38 -11.50
CA ARG A 80 1.55 6.03 -11.57
C ARG A 80 1.81 5.52 -10.16
N LEU A 81 1.32 4.32 -9.87
CA LEU A 81 1.61 3.60 -8.63
C LEU A 81 2.53 2.41 -8.94
N THR A 82 3.70 2.38 -8.31
CA THR A 82 4.68 1.29 -8.44
C THR A 82 4.93 0.63 -7.09
N PHE A 83 5.54 -0.55 -7.11
CA PHE A 83 5.91 -1.32 -5.93
C PHE A 83 7.14 -2.19 -6.20
N ASP A 84 7.79 -2.66 -5.13
CA ASP A 84 9.01 -3.48 -5.17
C ASP A 84 8.76 -4.99 -5.17
N ASP A 85 7.51 -5.43 -5.22
CA ASP A 85 7.13 -6.84 -5.45
C ASP A 85 7.36 -7.22 -6.92
N ILE A 86 8.53 -7.80 -7.19
CA ILE A 86 8.98 -8.16 -8.55
C ILE A 86 8.15 -9.27 -9.21
N PHE A 87 7.33 -10.01 -8.44
CA PHE A 87 6.51 -11.10 -8.95
C PHE A 87 5.06 -10.67 -9.19
N ALA A 88 4.66 -9.50 -8.67
CA ALA A 88 3.36 -8.90 -8.92
C ALA A 88 3.31 -8.21 -10.29
N SER A 89 2.13 -8.24 -10.92
CA SER A 89 1.88 -7.55 -12.19
C SER A 89 1.66 -6.07 -11.96
N SER A 90 2.24 -5.22 -12.81
CA SER A 90 2.05 -3.77 -12.71
C SER A 90 0.58 -3.35 -12.86
N VAL A 91 0.24 -2.22 -12.24
CA VAL A 91 -1.09 -1.60 -12.35
C VAL A 91 -1.09 -0.50 -13.41
N PRO A 92 -2.19 -0.28 -14.15
CA PRO A 92 -2.29 0.83 -15.08
C PRO A 92 -2.28 2.17 -14.35
N GLU A 93 -1.76 3.21 -15.02
CA GLU A 93 -1.84 4.58 -14.55
C GLU A 93 -3.31 5.04 -14.45
N GLN A 94 -3.60 5.93 -13.51
CA GLN A 94 -4.94 6.46 -13.31
C GLN A 94 -4.92 7.97 -13.14
N ILE A 95 -5.97 8.62 -13.63
CA ILE A 95 -6.18 10.06 -13.48
C ILE A 95 -6.89 10.32 -12.14
N LEU A 96 -6.45 11.32 -11.38
CA LEU A 96 -7.17 11.80 -10.22
C LEU A 96 -8.50 12.43 -10.63
N GLN A 97 -9.58 12.06 -9.96
CA GLN A 97 -10.90 12.66 -10.12
C GLN A 97 -11.22 13.40 -8.83
N ASN A 98 -11.40 14.72 -8.91
CA ASN A 98 -11.59 15.57 -7.73
C ASN A 98 -10.48 15.35 -6.68
N GLY A 99 -9.23 15.21 -7.16
CA GLY A 99 -8.08 15.01 -6.29
C GLY A 99 -7.89 13.59 -5.75
N SER A 100 -8.70 12.59 -6.10
CA SER A 100 -8.49 11.22 -5.61
C SER A 100 -8.71 10.14 -6.67
N THR A 101 -8.04 9.00 -6.52
CA THR A 101 -8.26 7.80 -7.31
C THR A 101 -7.96 6.53 -6.51
N VAL A 102 -8.38 5.36 -7.00
CA VAL A 102 -8.23 4.08 -6.32
C VAL A 102 -7.58 3.05 -7.22
N PHE A 103 -6.50 2.44 -6.74
CA PHE A 103 -5.82 1.33 -7.39
C PHE A 103 -6.24 0.00 -6.75
N SER A 104 -6.49 -1.01 -7.57
CA SER A 104 -6.65 -2.40 -7.11
C SER A 104 -5.34 -3.15 -7.33
N LEU A 105 -4.70 -3.59 -6.26
CA LEU A 105 -3.41 -4.27 -6.30
C LEU A 105 -3.57 -5.73 -5.93
N VAL A 106 -2.76 -6.59 -6.57
CA VAL A 106 -2.57 -7.98 -6.17
C VAL A 106 -1.06 -8.17 -5.99
N LEU A 107 -0.62 -8.17 -4.73
CA LEU A 107 0.78 -8.47 -4.38
C LEU A 107 0.96 -9.98 -4.24
N ILE A 108 2.13 -10.50 -4.61
CA ILE A 108 2.44 -11.93 -4.69
C ILE A 108 3.41 -12.36 -3.59
N THR A 109 4.33 -11.49 -3.21
CA THR A 109 5.36 -11.80 -2.23
C THR A 109 4.83 -11.59 -0.81
N GLY A 110 4.69 -12.67 -0.05
CA GLY A 110 4.44 -12.61 1.40
C GLY A 110 5.72 -12.24 2.15
N ASN A 111 5.86 -10.97 2.51
CA ASN A 111 7.04 -10.43 3.22
C ASN A 111 6.98 -10.61 4.75
N VAL A 112 5.85 -11.13 5.25
CA VAL A 112 5.61 -11.46 6.66
C VAL A 112 5.40 -12.97 6.78
N GLY A 113 6.39 -13.67 7.32
CA GLY A 113 6.34 -15.13 7.47
C GLY A 113 7.49 -15.72 8.29
N ALA A 114 7.34 -16.98 8.70
CA ALA A 114 8.28 -17.66 9.61
C ALA A 114 9.66 -17.96 8.98
N LEU A 115 9.75 -17.99 7.64
CA LEU A 115 11.00 -18.23 6.91
C LEU A 115 11.72 -16.94 6.49
N ASP A 116 11.05 -15.78 6.56
CA ASP A 116 11.68 -14.48 6.31
C ASP A 116 12.07 -13.82 7.64
N VAL A 117 13.34 -13.97 8.01
CA VAL A 117 13.91 -13.35 9.21
C VAL A 117 13.98 -11.82 9.14
N SER A 118 13.86 -11.23 7.94
CA SER A 118 13.90 -9.77 7.77
C SER A 118 12.54 -9.11 7.96
N ASN A 119 11.44 -9.88 7.96
CA ASN A 119 10.05 -9.44 8.11
C ASN A 119 9.81 -8.06 7.48
N ARG A 120 9.79 -8.01 6.14
CA ARG A 120 9.78 -6.77 5.38
C ARG A 120 8.37 -6.29 5.05
N TYR A 121 8.31 -5.05 4.55
CA TYR A 121 7.11 -4.47 3.94
C TYR A 121 7.33 -4.38 2.44
N THR A 122 6.25 -4.49 1.66
CA THR A 122 6.28 -4.04 0.26
C THR A 122 6.21 -2.51 0.25
N ILE A 123 7.09 -1.86 -0.49
CA ILE A 123 7.11 -0.40 -0.62
C ILE A 123 6.35 0.01 -1.87
N LEU A 124 5.33 0.83 -1.69
CA LEU A 124 4.56 1.48 -2.74
C LEU A 124 5.09 2.89 -2.98
N THR A 125 5.13 3.31 -4.25
CA THR A 125 5.49 4.68 -4.63
C THR A 125 4.46 5.23 -5.61
N ALA A 126 3.85 6.37 -5.27
CA ALA A 126 2.93 7.09 -6.14
C ALA A 126 3.64 8.32 -6.70
N SER A 127 3.63 8.47 -8.02
CA SER A 127 4.27 9.57 -8.74
C SER A 127 3.33 10.21 -9.74
N ASP A 128 3.38 11.53 -9.85
CA ASP A 128 2.74 12.29 -10.92
C ASP A 128 3.51 12.10 -12.24
N VAL A 129 2.81 11.63 -13.27
CA VAL A 129 3.33 11.36 -14.63
C VAL A 129 2.53 12.12 -15.70
N THR A 130 1.84 13.19 -15.31
CA THR A 130 1.06 14.04 -16.22
C THR A 130 1.93 14.57 -17.37
N ASN A 131 1.64 14.16 -18.61
CA ASN A 131 2.45 14.42 -19.81
C ASN A 131 2.88 15.93 -19.94
N PRO A 132 4.11 16.25 -20.36
CA PRO A 132 4.73 17.56 -20.16
C PRO A 132 4.13 18.72 -20.99
N PRO A 133 4.40 19.98 -20.56
CA PRO A 133 5.35 20.33 -19.48
C PRO A 133 4.74 20.28 -18.08
N TYR A 134 5.42 19.54 -17.19
CA TYR A 134 5.23 19.49 -15.74
C TYR A 134 5.56 20.87 -15.13
N GLN A 135 4.64 21.82 -15.21
CA GLN A 135 4.90 23.14 -14.63
C GLN A 135 4.91 23.11 -13.09
N ASN A 136 4.36 22.06 -12.47
CA ASN A 136 4.44 21.81 -11.03
C ASN A 136 3.96 20.37 -10.73
N PRO A 137 4.80 19.33 -10.88
CA PRO A 137 4.37 17.97 -10.59
C PRO A 137 4.09 17.80 -9.09
N LEU A 138 3.06 17.03 -8.75
CA LEU A 138 2.80 16.70 -7.35
C LEU A 138 3.96 15.89 -6.77
N ALA A 139 4.37 16.23 -5.56
CA ALA A 139 5.42 15.49 -4.85
C ALA A 139 5.02 14.02 -4.70
N PHE A 140 5.96 13.11 -4.95
CA PHE A 140 5.73 11.68 -4.84
C PHE A 140 5.48 11.26 -3.39
N SER A 141 4.77 10.15 -3.22
CA SER A 141 4.46 9.58 -1.92
C SER A 141 4.96 8.16 -1.83
N THR A 142 5.33 7.71 -0.63
CA THR A 142 5.66 6.30 -0.37
C THR A 142 4.83 5.73 0.77
N ALA A 143 4.54 4.43 0.72
CA ALA A 143 3.85 3.72 1.79
C ALA A 143 4.38 2.29 1.91
N ALA A 144 4.44 1.77 3.13
CA ALA A 144 4.87 0.42 3.43
C ALA A 144 3.65 -0.44 3.77
N VAL A 145 3.40 -1.52 3.01
CA VAL A 145 2.28 -2.44 3.25
C VAL A 145 2.79 -3.80 3.76
N PRO A 146 2.28 -4.28 4.91
CA PRO A 146 2.61 -5.63 5.37
C PRO A 146 1.79 -6.64 4.57
N VAL A 147 2.46 -7.64 4.01
CA VAL A 147 1.83 -8.71 3.21
C VAL A 147 2.20 -10.05 3.83
N THR A 148 1.18 -10.85 4.18
CA THR A 148 1.38 -12.22 4.68
C THR A 148 0.87 -13.24 3.67
N ALA A 149 1.43 -14.44 3.71
CA ALA A 149 0.94 -15.56 2.91
C ALA A 149 -0.54 -15.85 3.22
N SER A 150 -1.27 -16.34 2.23
CA SER A 150 -2.64 -16.79 2.43
C SER A 150 -2.72 -17.89 3.50
N PRO A 151 -3.73 -17.84 4.39
CA PRO A 151 -3.87 -18.84 5.45
C PRO A 151 -4.15 -20.25 4.91
N ALA A 152 -4.59 -20.35 3.65
CA ALA A 152 -4.76 -21.63 2.97
C ALA A 152 -3.41 -22.13 2.47
N ALA A 153 -2.75 -22.99 3.25
CA ALA A 153 -1.60 -23.75 2.78
C ALA A 153 -2.03 -24.69 1.64
N VAL A 154 -1.46 -24.50 0.46
CA VAL A 154 -1.75 -25.31 -0.72
C VAL A 154 -0.63 -26.34 -0.94
N TYR A 155 0.59 -26.03 -0.49
CA TYR A 155 1.77 -26.77 -0.87
C TYR A 155 2.84 -26.82 0.24
N LEU A 156 3.81 -27.73 0.08
CA LEU A 156 4.96 -27.84 0.97
C LEU A 156 6.22 -27.40 0.24
N LEU A 157 6.94 -26.44 0.82
CA LEU A 157 8.27 -26.06 0.41
C LEU A 157 9.30 -26.90 1.19
N LEU A 158 10.15 -27.61 0.46
CA LEU A 158 11.32 -28.31 1.00
C LEU A 158 12.59 -27.56 0.60
N LEU A 159 13.34 -27.06 1.58
CA LEU A 159 14.64 -26.43 1.37
C LEU A 159 15.74 -27.31 1.94
N MET A 160 16.66 -27.68 1.06
CA MET A 160 17.88 -28.40 1.43
C MET A 160 18.98 -27.39 1.80
N PRO A 161 19.94 -27.76 2.66
CA PRO A 161 21.17 -27.01 2.86
C PRO A 161 21.78 -26.54 1.53
N GLY A 162 22.09 -25.24 1.41
CA GLY A 162 22.54 -24.61 0.17
C GLY A 162 21.44 -23.92 -0.65
N GLN A 163 20.17 -24.07 -0.24
CA GLN A 163 19.03 -23.40 -0.86
C GLN A 163 18.47 -22.27 0.02
N THR A 164 17.88 -21.29 -0.64
CA THR A 164 17.29 -20.12 0.02
C THR A 164 15.84 -19.95 -0.40
N HIS A 165 14.94 -19.70 0.57
CA HIS A 165 13.54 -19.34 0.30
C HIS A 165 13.48 -18.03 -0.49
N VAL A 166 12.72 -18.00 -1.56
CA VAL A 166 12.43 -16.80 -2.37
C VAL A 166 10.91 -16.72 -2.51
N PRO A 167 10.20 -16.05 -1.59
CA PRO A 167 8.75 -15.99 -1.60
C PRO A 167 8.21 -15.37 -2.90
N GLY A 168 7.07 -15.87 -3.38
CA GLY A 168 6.41 -15.40 -4.59
C GLY A 168 7.10 -15.85 -5.88
N ARG A 169 8.18 -16.64 -5.82
CA ARG A 169 8.92 -17.04 -7.02
C ARG A 169 8.20 -18.15 -7.78
N PRO A 170 7.81 -17.95 -9.05
CA PRO A 170 7.22 -19.01 -9.88
C PRO A 170 8.25 -20.10 -10.25
N PRO A 171 7.82 -21.29 -10.69
CA PRO A 171 6.44 -21.69 -11.00
C PRO A 171 5.58 -21.93 -9.74
N TYR A 172 4.25 -21.73 -9.83
CA TYR A 172 3.26 -21.85 -8.73
C TYR A 172 2.52 -23.20 -8.71
N ALA A 173 2.91 -24.10 -9.58
CA ALA A 173 2.36 -25.45 -9.66
C ALA A 173 3.45 -26.38 -10.19
N PRO A 174 3.54 -27.61 -9.66
CA PRO A 174 4.36 -28.63 -10.28
C PRO A 174 3.75 -28.99 -11.64
N THR A 175 4.55 -28.91 -12.71
CA THR A 175 4.11 -29.26 -14.07
C THR A 175 4.32 -30.74 -14.41
N GLY A 176 4.63 -31.59 -13.41
CA GLY A 176 4.92 -33.03 -13.55
C GLY A 176 5.60 -33.64 -12.31
N GLU A 177 6.36 -34.73 -12.51
CA GLU A 177 7.29 -35.29 -11.53
C GLU A 177 8.70 -34.70 -11.74
N GLY A 178 9.34 -34.17 -10.70
CA GLY A 178 10.70 -33.64 -10.79
C GLY A 178 11.05 -32.54 -9.80
N TRP A 179 12.23 -31.93 -9.99
CA TRP A 179 12.69 -30.77 -9.23
C TRP A 179 11.94 -29.50 -9.65
N TYR A 180 11.26 -28.84 -8.70
CA TYR A 180 10.52 -27.60 -8.93
C TYR A 180 11.20 -26.44 -8.21
N PRO A 181 11.75 -25.44 -8.94
CA PRO A 181 12.49 -24.34 -8.34
C PRO A 181 11.59 -23.20 -7.83
N GLY A 182 10.26 -23.38 -7.82
CA GLY A 182 9.34 -22.38 -7.31
C GLY A 182 9.59 -22.14 -5.82
N GLY A 183 9.51 -20.89 -5.39
CA GLY A 183 9.75 -20.52 -3.98
C GLY A 183 11.18 -20.71 -3.50
N ALA A 184 12.10 -21.20 -4.33
CA ALA A 184 13.47 -21.51 -3.90
C ALA A 184 14.51 -20.98 -4.89
N SER A 185 15.72 -20.75 -4.40
CA SER A 185 16.89 -20.48 -5.22
C SER A 185 18.10 -21.27 -4.72
N GLY A 186 19.13 -21.35 -5.57
CA GLY A 186 20.32 -22.15 -5.30
C GLY A 186 20.11 -23.64 -5.55
N THR A 187 21.17 -24.40 -5.31
CA THR A 187 21.20 -25.86 -5.45
C THR A 187 21.52 -26.49 -4.09
N PRO A 188 20.98 -27.67 -3.78
CA PRO A 188 21.40 -28.40 -2.60
C PRO A 188 22.93 -28.58 -2.58
N SER A 189 23.54 -28.43 -1.41
CA SER A 189 24.96 -28.69 -1.21
C SER A 189 25.29 -30.17 -1.42
N THR A 190 26.56 -30.48 -1.73
CA THR A 190 27.02 -31.87 -1.84
C THR A 190 27.05 -32.52 -0.47
N TRP A 191 26.44 -33.70 -0.34
CA TRP A 191 26.32 -34.41 0.94
C TRP A 191 27.22 -35.65 0.97
N LEU A 192 27.85 -35.86 2.13
CA LEU A 192 28.63 -37.07 2.41
C LEU A 192 27.75 -38.12 3.06
N ALA A 193 27.81 -39.35 2.56
CA ALA A 193 27.09 -40.47 3.14
C ALA A 193 27.48 -40.69 4.61
N GLY A 194 26.50 -40.94 5.48
CA GLY A 194 26.70 -41.13 6.91
C GLY A 194 26.69 -39.84 7.75
N THR A 195 26.58 -38.66 7.13
CA THR A 195 26.45 -37.38 7.84
C THR A 195 24.98 -36.98 7.99
N THR A 196 24.61 -36.44 9.14
CA THR A 196 23.26 -35.90 9.38
C THR A 196 23.15 -34.48 8.82
N TYR A 197 22.13 -34.23 8.01
CA TYR A 197 21.78 -32.91 7.48
C TYR A 197 20.34 -32.57 7.86
N TYR A 198 20.06 -31.29 8.12
CA TYR A 198 18.70 -30.82 8.38
C TYR A 198 18.13 -30.18 7.13
N ALA A 199 16.92 -30.57 6.75
CA ALA A 199 16.14 -29.88 5.73
C ALA A 199 15.06 -29.04 6.40
N THR A 200 14.72 -27.91 5.81
CA THR A 200 13.60 -27.08 6.25
C THR A 200 12.37 -27.46 5.44
N ILE A 201 11.26 -27.72 6.13
CA ILE A 201 9.95 -27.95 5.51
C ILE A 201 9.01 -26.86 6.02
N ALA A 202 8.33 -26.17 5.10
CA ALA A 202 7.31 -25.20 5.43
C ALA A 202 6.04 -25.43 4.61
N ALA A 203 4.90 -25.15 5.24
CA ALA A 203 3.64 -25.03 4.53
C ALA A 203 3.58 -23.65 3.86
N CYS A 204 3.20 -23.62 2.59
CA CYS A 204 3.13 -22.42 1.77
C CYS A 204 1.75 -22.32 1.10
N ASP A 205 1.34 -21.09 0.82
CA ASP A 205 0.16 -20.84 -0.01
C ASP A 205 0.46 -21.12 -1.50
N LYS A 206 -0.42 -20.64 -2.38
CA LYS A 206 -0.24 -20.80 -3.84
C LYS A 206 0.99 -20.04 -4.36
N TYR A 207 1.41 -18.96 -3.70
CA TYR A 207 2.47 -18.06 -4.13
C TYR A 207 3.67 -18.22 -3.17
N TRP A 208 4.24 -19.43 -3.17
CA TRP A 208 5.27 -19.88 -2.23
C TRP A 208 6.64 -19.19 -2.38
#